data_AF-A0A7T5RRD5-F1
#
_entry.id   AF-A0A7T5RRD5-F1
#
_cell.length_a   1.000
_cell.length_b   1.000
_cell.length_c   1.000
_cell.angle_alpha   90.00
_cell.angle_beta   90.00
_cell.angle_gamma   90.00
#
_symmetry.space_group_name_H-M   'P 1'
#
loop_
_entity.id
_entity.type
_entity.pdbx_description
1 polymer ?
#
loop_
_entity_poly.entity_id
_entity_poly.type
_entity_poly.pdbx_seq_one_letter_code
_entity_poly.pdbx_strand_id
1 'polypeptide(L)'
;MAILVPSLEEARRKVGELVVAKGFGNTPEDIPNKLLFAFIELGEAGDSWKKGRPKEETIEELIDVIFYVLDASRLISPEADLDEAFERKLAKNMTRPHRYGEGFRAPQAES
;
A
#
# COMPACT_ATOMS: atom_id res chain seq x y z
N MET A 1 26.21 -5.12 -7.54
CA MET A 1 25.25 -4.09 -7.98
C MET A 1 24.29 -3.89 -6.81
N ALA A 2 24.34 -2.75 -6.12
CA ALA A 2 23.38 -2.48 -5.06
C ALA A 2 22.02 -2.23 -5.71
N ILE A 3 20.99 -2.98 -5.31
CA ILE A 3 19.62 -2.67 -5.68
C ILE A 3 19.27 -1.39 -4.91
N LEU A 4 19.23 -0.26 -5.59
CA LEU A 4 18.69 0.96 -5.01
C LEU A 4 17.19 0.71 -4.81
N VAL A 5 16.76 0.71 -3.55
CA VAL A 5 15.34 0.64 -3.19
C VAL A 5 14.70 1.94 -3.68
N PRO A 6 13.62 1.89 -4.47
CA PRO A 6 12.97 3.09 -4.96
C PRO A 6 12.34 3.87 -3.79
N SER A 7 12.29 5.19 -3.90
CA SER A 7 11.41 6.00 -3.04
C SER A 7 9.93 5.74 -3.40
N LEU A 8 9.00 6.21 -2.57
CA LEU A 8 7.57 6.10 -2.90
C LEU A 8 7.22 6.86 -4.17
N GLU A 9 7.86 8.02 -4.40
CA GLU A 9 7.71 8.75 -5.66
C GLU A 9 8.24 7.98 -6.86
N GLU A 10 9.41 7.34 -6.72
CA GLU A 10 9.96 6.53 -7.81
C GLU A 10 9.09 5.29 -8.08
N ALA A 11 8.58 4.65 -7.03
CA ALA A 11 7.66 3.52 -7.15
C ALA A 11 6.35 3.94 -7.81
N ARG A 12 5.74 5.06 -7.38
CA ARG A 12 4.52 5.64 -7.97
C ARG A 12 4.71 5.90 -9.46
N ARG A 13 5.85 6.47 -9.85
CA ARG A 13 6.19 6.71 -11.26
C ARG A 13 6.28 5.39 -12.06
N LYS A 14 7.03 4.41 -11.55
CA LYS A 14 7.20 3.09 -12.22
C LYS A 14 5.86 2.37 -12.39
N VAL A 15 4.99 2.41 -11.38
CA VAL A 15 3.63 1.85 -11.46
C VAL A 15 2.80 2.59 -12.52
N GLY A 16 2.87 3.92 -12.57
CA GLY A 16 2.19 4.70 -13.61
C GLY A 16 2.66 4.34 -15.02
N GLU A 17 3.97 4.13 -15.22
CA GLU A 17 4.53 3.67 -16.49
C GLU A 17 4.02 2.29 -16.88
N LEU A 18 3.94 1.37 -15.92
CA LEU A 18 3.35 0.04 -16.13
C LEU A 18 1.88 0.14 -16.57
N VAL A 19 1.09 0.97 -15.88
CA VAL A 19 -0.35 1.18 -16.16
C VAL A 19 -0.56 1.65 -17.59
N VAL A 20 0.22 2.65 -18.03
CA VAL A 20 0.18 3.15 -19.41
C VAL A 20 0.64 2.08 -20.39
N ALA A 21 1.77 1.41 -20.13
CA ALA A 21 2.35 0.43 -21.04
C ALA A 21 1.45 -0.81 -21.24
N LYS A 22 0.62 -1.15 -20.25
CA LYS A 22 -0.30 -2.30 -20.30
C LYS A 22 -1.73 -1.92 -20.70
N GLY A 23 -2.02 -0.63 -20.89
CA GLY A 23 -3.34 -0.16 -21.31
C GLY A 23 -4.42 -0.29 -20.23
N PHE A 24 -4.04 -0.24 -18.95
CA PHE A 24 -5.00 -0.21 -17.85
C PHE A 24 -5.70 1.16 -17.77
N GLY A 25 -6.88 1.20 -17.13
CA GLY A 25 -7.61 2.44 -16.87
C GLY A 25 -6.70 3.46 -16.18
N ASN A 26 -6.72 4.72 -16.64
CA ASN A 26 -5.76 5.74 -16.26
C ASN A 26 -6.39 7.14 -16.17
N THR A 27 -7.69 7.23 -15.92
CA THR A 27 -8.40 8.51 -15.74
C THR A 27 -9.01 8.60 -14.35
N PRO A 28 -9.41 9.80 -13.88
CA PRO A 28 -10.04 9.95 -12.56
C PRO A 28 -11.27 9.05 -12.34
N GLU A 29 -12.00 8.70 -13.40
CA GLU A 29 -13.15 7.78 -13.36
C GLU A 29 -12.76 6.35 -12.96
N ASP A 30 -11.49 5.96 -13.11
CA ASP A 30 -10.97 4.66 -12.73
C ASP A 30 -10.56 4.57 -11.25
N ILE A 31 -10.49 5.69 -10.52
CA ILE A 31 -10.08 5.72 -9.11
C ILE A 31 -10.89 4.73 -8.24
N PRO A 32 -12.24 4.66 -8.33
CA PRO A 32 -13.01 3.70 -7.55
C PRO A 32 -12.61 2.24 -7.80
N ASN A 33 -12.33 1.89 -9.06
CA ASN A 33 -11.90 0.54 -9.41
C ASN A 33 -10.52 0.23 -8.84
N LYS A 34 -9.58 1.18 -8.86
CA LYS A 34 -8.23 1.00 -8.28
C LYS A 34 -8.29 0.78 -6.78
N LEU A 35 -9.12 1.53 -6.07
CA LEU A 35 -9.34 1.35 -4.64
C LEU A 35 -10.03 0.01 -4.33
N LEU A 36 -10.98 -0.41 -5.17
CA LEU A 36 -11.62 -1.73 -5.05
C LEU A 36 -10.61 -2.86 -5.27
N PHE A 37 -9.77 -2.78 -6.30
CA PHE A 37 -8.76 -3.80 -6.55
C PHE A 37 -7.73 -3.88 -5.43
N ALA A 38 -7.25 -2.74 -4.88
CA ALA A 38 -6.40 -2.76 -3.69
C ALA A 38 -7.03 -3.55 -2.51
N PHE A 39 -8.35 -3.47 -2.35
CA PHE A 39 -9.07 -4.24 -1.33
C PHE A 39 -9.16 -5.74 -1.69
N ILE A 40 -9.35 -6.06 -2.97
CA ILE A 40 -9.36 -7.45 -3.46
C ILE A 40 -8.00 -8.10 -3.22
N GLU A 41 -6.89 -7.47 -3.61
CA GLU A 41 -5.53 -8.01 -3.42
C GLU A 41 -5.19 -8.20 -1.93
N LEU A 42 -5.72 -7.32 -1.06
CA LEU A 42 -5.56 -7.51 0.38
C LEU A 42 -6.32 -8.76 0.87
N GLY A 43 -7.46 -9.07 0.25
CA GLY A 43 -8.19 -10.32 0.46
C GLY A 43 -7.41 -11.54 -0.03
N GLU A 44 -6.74 -11.44 -1.19
CA GLU A 44 -5.89 -12.51 -1.74
C GLU A 44 -4.69 -12.78 -0.84
N ALA A 45 -4.02 -11.75 -0.33
CA ALA A 45 -2.96 -11.88 0.67
C ALA A 45 -3.44 -12.61 1.94
N GLY A 46 -4.63 -12.25 2.43
CA GLY A 46 -5.23 -12.89 3.60
C GLY A 46 -5.61 -14.36 3.36
N ASP A 47 -6.14 -14.69 2.18
CA ASP A 47 -6.47 -16.05 1.78
C ASP A 47 -5.22 -16.92 1.55
N SER A 48 -4.20 -16.36 0.90
CA SER A 48 -2.88 -16.97 0.72
C SER A 48 -2.26 -17.38 2.06
N TRP A 49 -2.20 -16.44 3.02
CA TRP A 49 -1.73 -16.72 4.37
C TRP A 49 -2.55 -17.80 5.07
N LYS A 50 -3.89 -17.68 5.05
CA LYS A 50 -4.81 -18.62 5.70
C LYS A 50 -4.65 -20.04 5.17
N LYS A 51 -4.36 -20.20 3.87
CA LYS A 51 -4.18 -21.50 3.22
C LYS A 51 -2.78 -22.09 3.40
N GLY A 52 -1.87 -21.40 4.10
CA GLY A 52 -0.50 -21.87 4.32
C GLY A 52 0.31 -21.92 3.03
N ARG A 53 0.03 -21.00 2.10
CA ARG A 53 0.81 -20.82 0.88
C ARG A 53 2.26 -20.38 1.19
N PRO A 54 3.19 -20.50 0.22
CA PRO A 54 4.53 -19.93 0.36
C PRO A 54 4.46 -18.46 0.78
N LYS A 55 5.38 -18.03 1.65
CA LYS A 55 5.38 -16.65 2.17
C LYS A 55 5.62 -15.64 1.05
N GLU A 56 6.40 -16.05 0.06
CA GLU A 56 6.70 -15.27 -1.13
C GLU A 56 5.41 -14.91 -1.89
N GLU A 57 4.47 -15.85 -2.01
CA GLU A 57 3.16 -15.61 -2.64
C GLU A 57 2.36 -14.59 -1.83
N THR A 58 2.30 -14.71 -0.49
CA THR A 58 1.64 -13.69 0.35
C THR A 58 2.30 -12.30 0.22
N ILE A 59 3.62 -12.23 0.06
CA ILE A 59 4.35 -10.96 -0.12
C ILE A 59 4.04 -10.36 -1.49
N GLU A 60 3.93 -11.17 -2.54
CA GLU A 60 3.52 -10.72 -3.88
C GLU A 60 2.14 -10.04 -3.82
N GLU A 61 1.14 -10.67 -3.19
CA GLU A 61 -0.20 -10.08 -3.03
C GLU A 61 -0.17 -8.74 -2.25
N LEU A 62 0.67 -8.64 -1.21
CA LEU A 62 0.84 -7.38 -0.47
C LEU A 62 1.49 -6.28 -1.31
N ILE A 63 2.37 -6.65 -2.26
CA ILE A 63 2.95 -5.70 -3.22
C ILE A 63 1.89 -5.27 -4.23
N ASP A 64 0.98 -6.14 -4.65
CA ASP A 64 -0.12 -5.78 -5.55
C ASP A 64 -1.09 -4.78 -4.90
N VAL A 65 -1.36 -4.91 -3.60
CA VAL A 65 -2.07 -3.87 -2.82
C VAL A 65 -1.35 -2.52 -2.94
N ILE A 66 -0.03 -2.51 -2.75
CA ILE A 66 0.78 -1.28 -2.83
C ILE A 66 0.72 -0.70 -4.25
N PHE A 67 0.75 -1.52 -5.29
CA PHE A 67 0.66 -1.05 -6.67
C PHE A 67 -0.65 -0.31 -6.92
N TYR A 68 -1.79 -0.88 -6.53
CA TYR A 68 -3.08 -0.20 -6.67
C TYR A 68 -3.19 1.07 -5.82
N VAL A 69 -2.63 1.08 -4.61
CA VAL A 69 -2.61 2.29 -3.76
C VAL A 69 -1.76 3.39 -4.38
N LEU A 70 -0.57 3.07 -4.88
CA LEU A 70 0.31 4.03 -5.54
C LEU A 70 -0.34 4.58 -6.81
N ASP A 71 -0.96 3.72 -7.61
CA ASP A 71 -1.62 4.16 -8.83
C ASP A 71 -2.86 5.02 -8.56
N ALA A 72 -3.68 4.63 -7.58
CA ALA A 72 -4.81 5.44 -7.13
C ALA A 72 -4.34 6.80 -6.62
N SER A 73 -3.27 6.86 -5.83
CA SER A 73 -2.75 8.12 -5.29
C SER A 73 -2.31 9.10 -6.39
N ARG A 74 -1.69 8.59 -7.46
CA ARG A 74 -1.27 9.39 -8.62
C ARG A 74 -2.46 10.05 -9.32
N LEU A 75 -3.61 9.39 -9.36
CA LEU A 75 -4.83 9.95 -9.95
C LEU A 75 -5.61 10.86 -8.99
N ILE A 76 -5.58 10.57 -7.68
CA ILE A 76 -6.25 11.37 -6.65
C ILE A 76 -5.59 12.74 -6.50
N SER A 77 -4.26 12.78 -6.47
CA SER A 77 -3.48 14.01 -6.34
C SER A 77 -2.15 13.83 -7.08
N PRO A 78 -2.08 14.20 -8.37
CA PRO A 78 -0.85 14.12 -9.16
C PRO A 78 0.32 14.89 -8.54
N GLU A 79 0.03 16.01 -7.88
CA GLU A 79 0.96 16.93 -7.21
C GLU A 79 1.40 16.51 -5.81
N ALA A 80 0.80 15.47 -5.22
CA ALA A 80 1.24 14.98 -3.92
C ALA A 80 2.66 14.40 -4.00
N ASP A 81 3.48 14.75 -3.01
CA ASP A 81 4.74 14.08 -2.69
C ASP A 81 4.46 12.99 -1.65
N LEU A 82 4.52 11.73 -2.07
CA LEU A 82 4.25 10.58 -1.21
C LEU A 82 5.38 10.30 -0.22
N ASP A 83 6.62 10.62 -0.55
CA ASP A 83 7.74 10.50 0.38
C ASP A 83 7.52 11.46 1.57
N GLU A 84 7.16 12.71 1.29
CA GLU A 84 6.83 13.69 2.33
C GLU A 84 5.53 13.34 3.07
N ALA A 85 4.51 12.82 2.36
CA ALA A 85 3.26 12.38 2.99
C ALA A 85 3.50 11.22 3.97
N PHE A 86 4.35 10.26 3.60
CA PHE A 86 4.73 9.15 4.45
C PHE A 86 5.45 9.64 5.70
N GLU A 87 6.49 10.46 5.55
CA GLU A 87 7.28 10.96 6.69
C GLU A 87 6.41 11.78 7.67
N ARG A 88 5.56 12.68 7.16
CA ARG A 88 4.62 13.44 8.01
C ARG A 88 3.67 12.51 8.76
N LYS A 89 3.17 11.47 8.10
CA LYS A 89 2.25 10.51 8.70
C LYS A 89 2.95 9.65 9.74
N LEU A 90 4.18 9.20 9.48
CA LEU A 90 5.01 8.43 10.38
C LEU A 90 5.33 9.24 11.64
N ALA A 91 5.85 10.47 11.48
CA ALA A 91 6.14 11.38 12.60
C ALA A 91 4.90 11.61 13.48
N LYS A 92 3.74 11.90 12.86
CA LYS A 92 2.46 12.06 13.57
C LYS A 92 2.02 10.79 14.29
N ASN A 93 2.31 9.60 13.74
CA ASN A 93 1.95 8.34 14.39
C ASN A 93 2.88 8.03 15.57
N MET A 94 4.17 8.37 15.48
CA MET A 94 5.14 8.20 16.57
C MET A 94 4.84 9.05 17.80
N THR A 95 4.11 10.17 17.65
CA THR A 95 3.65 10.98 18.78
C THR A 95 2.37 10.47 19.44
N ARG A 96 1.74 9.41 18.92
CA ARG A 96 0.47 8.90 19.47
C ARG A 96 0.73 8.01 20.69
N PRO A 97 -0.24 7.91 21.62
CA PRO A 97 -0.18 6.92 22.69
C PRO A 97 -0.03 5.50 22.15
N HIS A 98 0.60 4.62 22.94
CA HIS A 98 0.70 3.21 22.63
C HIS A 98 -0.69 2.61 22.34
N ARG A 99 -0.81 1.84 21.24
CA ARG A 99 -2.06 1.20 20.78
C ARG A 99 -3.19 2.17 20.44
N TYR A 100 -2.87 3.41 20.05
CA TYR A 100 -3.88 4.35 19.56
C TYR A 100 -4.64 3.78 18.35
N GLY A 101 -5.96 3.68 18.46
CA GLY A 101 -6.84 3.12 17.42
C GLY A 101 -7.22 1.65 17.63
N GLU A 102 -6.55 0.95 18.53
CA GLU A 102 -7.00 -0.34 19.04
C GLU A 102 -7.90 -0.07 20.25
N GLY A 103 -9.22 0.08 20.06
CA GLY A 103 -10.15 0.30 21.17
C GLY A 103 -9.88 -0.68 22.33
N PHE A 104 -9.44 -0.14 23.48
CA PHE A 104 -9.17 -0.80 24.76
C PHE A 104 -8.98 -2.32 24.71
N ARG A 105 -7.85 -2.79 24.17
CA ARG A 105 -7.29 -4.06 24.65
C ARG A 105 -6.22 -3.68 25.67
N ALA A 106 -6.53 -3.89 26.95
CA ALA A 106 -5.52 -3.81 27.99
C ALA A 106 -4.35 -4.73 27.60
N PRO A 107 -3.09 -4.37 27.94
CA PRO A 107 -1.99 -5.32 27.81
C PRO A 107 -2.37 -6.58 28.60
N GLN A 108 -2.39 -7.73 27.95
CA GLN A 108 -2.38 -8.99 28.68
C GLN A 108 -1.05 -8.99 29.43
N ALA A 109 -1.10 -8.92 30.75
CA ALA A 109 0.07 -9.17 31.57
C ALA A 109 0.55 -10.57 31.20
N GLU A 110 1.81 -10.68 30.77
CA GLU A 110 2.46 -11.97 30.59
C GLU A 110 2.45 -12.67 31.96
N SER A 111 1.75 -13.80 32.02
CA SER A 111 1.75 -14.75 33.15
C SER A 111 2.50 -16.00 32.77
#